data_AF-A0A7W6WS62-F1
#
_entry.id   AF-A0A7W6WS62-F1
#
_cell.length_a   1.000
_cell.length_b   1.000
_cell.length_c   1.000
_cell.angle_alpha   90.00
_cell.angle_beta   90.00
_cell.angle_gamma   90.00
#
_symmetry.space_group_name_H-M   'P 1'
#
loop_
_entity.id
_entity.type
_entity.pdbx_description
1 polymer ?
#
loop_
_entity_poly.entity_id
_entity_poly.type
_entity_poly.pdbx_seq_one_letter_code
_entity_poly.pdbx_strand_id
1 'polypeptide(L)' 'METERDDWVARRAYELWEQAGNPDGQEHEHWAQASAEWDEKRAISPSGSWDDEAE' A
#
# COMPACT_ATOMS: atom_id res chain seq x y z
N MET A 1 14.07 -9.55 -1.40
CA MET A 1 14.28 -8.19 -0.86
C MET A 1 12.91 -7.52 -0.88
N GLU A 2 12.14 -7.68 0.20
CA GLU A 2 10.79 -7.09 0.36
C GLU A 2 10.82 -5.57 0.59
N THR A 3 11.95 -4.93 0.31
CA THR A 3 12.28 -3.56 0.69
C THR A 3 11.44 -2.53 -0.06
N GLU A 4 11.29 -2.63 -1.39
CA GLU A 4 10.58 -1.59 -2.15
C GLU A 4 9.11 -1.43 -1.76
N ARG A 5 8.43 -2.55 -1.43
CA ARG A 5 7.07 -2.50 -0.90
C ARG A 5 7.06 -1.87 0.47
N ASP A 6 7.84 -2.41 1.41
CA ASP A 6 7.84 -1.94 2.79
C ASP A 6 8.28 -0.47 2.89
N ASP A 7 9.29 -0.05 2.12
CA ASP A 7 9.76 1.34 2.04
C ASP A 7 8.65 2.27 1.52
N TRP A 8 7.92 1.88 0.48
CA TRP A 8 6.83 2.70 -0.03
C TRP A 8 5.67 2.76 0.95
N VAL A 9 5.28 1.61 1.49
CA VAL A 9 4.17 1.48 2.43
C VAL A 9 4.48 2.25 3.73
N ALA A 10 5.70 2.17 4.25
CA ALA A 10 6.14 2.91 5.43
C ALA A 10 6.12 4.42 5.20
N ARG A 11 6.66 4.89 4.07
CA ARG A 11 6.61 6.32 3.70
C ARG A 11 5.16 6.82 3.59
N ARG A 12 4.32 6.05 2.90
CA ARG A 12 2.92 6.40 2.68
C ARG A 12 2.12 6.42 3.99
N ALA A 13 2.32 5.42 4.84
CA ALA A 13 1.69 5.35 6.16
C ALA A 13 2.11 6.54 7.04
N TYR A 14 3.40 6.88 7.03
CA TYR A 14 3.92 8.01 7.80
C TYR A 14 3.37 9.36 7.30
N GLU A 15 3.29 9.58 5.98
CA GLU A 15 2.68 10.78 5.40
C GLU A 15 1.19 10.93 5.76
N LEU A 16 0.45 9.82 5.79
CA LEU A 16 -0.97 9.81 6.20
C LEU A 16 -1.12 10.13 7.69
N TRP A 17 -0.26 9.55 8.52
CA TRP A 17 -0.26 9.77 9.97
C TRP A 17 0.16 11.20 10.36
N GLU A 18 1.14 11.77 9.67
CA GLU A 18 1.55 13.17 9.87
C GLU A 18 0.43 14.15 9.46
N GLN A 19 -0.24 13.91 8.34
CA GLN A 19 -1.41 14.70 7.91
C GLN A 19 -2.60 14.57 8.86
N ALA A 20 -2.78 13.41 9.48
CA ALA A 20 -3.83 13.17 10.48
C ALA A 20 -3.54 13.86 11.82
N GLY A 21 -2.34 14.43 12.01
CA GLY A 21 -1.96 15.17 13.22
C GLY A 21 -1.44 14.26 14.34
N ASN A 22 -0.84 13.12 13.99
CA ASN A 22 -0.32 12.13 14.93
C ASN A 22 -1.37 11.63 15.96
N PRO A 23 -2.42 10.94 15.48
CA PRO A 23 -3.33 10.22 16.35
C PRO A 23 -2.66 8.98 16.94
N ASP A 24 -2.56 8.94 18.27
CA ASP A 24 -2.06 7.81 19.04
C ASP A 24 -2.93 6.56 18.77
N GLY A 25 -2.30 5.46 18.35
CA GLY A 25 -2.97 4.17 18.10
C GLY A 25 -3.59 3.96 16.71
N GLN A 26 -3.59 4.96 15.81
CA GLN A 26 -4.07 4.78 14.42
C GLN A 26 -2.95 4.44 13.42
N GLU A 27 -1.72 4.27 13.91
CA GLU A 27 -0.54 3.93 13.10
C GLU A 27 -0.77 2.67 12.28
N HIS A 28 -1.31 1.61 12.89
CA HIS A 28 -1.64 0.35 12.19
C HIS A 28 -2.70 0.53 11.11
N GLU A 29 -3.66 1.43 11.30
CA GLU A 29 -4.75 1.67 10.36
C GLU A 29 -4.21 2.38 9.10
N HIS A 30 -3.37 3.40 9.30
CA HIS A 30 -2.65 4.06 8.20
C HIS A 30 -1.68 3.11 7.50
N TRP A 31 -1.04 2.20 8.24
CA TRP A 31 -0.13 1.21 7.66
C TRP A 31 -0.87 0.18 6.81
N ALA A 32 -2.02 -0.30 7.27
CA ALA A 32 -2.90 -1.18 6.51
C ALA A 32 -3.43 -0.48 5.24
N GLN A 33 -3.82 0.79 5.34
CA GLN A 33 -4.28 1.59 4.21
C GLN A 33 -3.17 1.76 3.16
N ALA A 34 -1.96 2.11 3.57
CA ALA A 34 -0.81 2.20 2.67
C ALA A 34 -0.48 0.84 2.02
N SER A 35 -0.54 -0.25 2.78
CA SER A 35 -0.28 -1.59 2.24
C SER A 35 -1.29 -1.99 1.17
N ALA A 36 -2.57 -1.67 1.39
CA ALA A 36 -3.63 -1.88 0.40
C ALA A 36 -3.43 -1.04 -0.86
N GLU A 37 -3.07 0.25 -0.73
CA GLU A 37 -2.77 1.11 -1.89
C GLU A 37 -1.63 0.56 -2.75
N TRP A 38 -0.60 -0.02 -2.13
CA TRP A 38 0.51 -0.64 -2.89
C TRP A 38 0.07 -1.87 -3.68
N ASP A 39 -0.73 -2.73 -3.05
CA ASP A 39 -1.21 -3.94 -3.70
C ASP A 39 -2.16 -3.60 -4.86
N GLU A 40 -3.03 -2.62 -4.66
CA GLU A 40 -3.91 -2.09 -5.69
C GLU A 40 -3.13 -1.40 -6.81
N LYS A 41 -2.06 -0.64 -6.51
CA LYS A 41 -1.18 -0.03 -7.52
C LYS A 41 -0.49 -1.09 -8.39
N ARG A 42 -0.12 -2.23 -7.81
CA ARG A 42 0.41 -3.39 -8.57
C ARG A 42 -0.68 -4.05 -9.40
N ALA A 43 -1.88 -4.21 -8.85
CA ALA A 43 -3.02 -4.79 -9.56
C ALA A 43 -3.51 -3.91 -10.74
N ILE A 44 -3.53 -2.58 -10.57
CA ILE A 44 -4.00 -1.62 -11.57
C ILE A 44 -2.95 -1.35 -12.65
N SER A 45 -1.67 -1.69 -12.41
CA SER A 45 -0.66 -1.61 -13.47
C SER A 45 -0.98 -2.64 -14.56
N PRO A 46 -1.43 -2.24 -15.77
CA PRO A 46 -2.02 -3.15 -16.74
C PRO A 46 -0.97 -4.00 -17.50
N SER A 47 0.23 -4.18 -16.96
CA SER A 47 1.20 -5.13 -17.50
C SER A 47 0.97 -6.57 -17.02
N GLY A 48 -0.10 -6.82 -16.25
CA GLY A 48 -0.59 -8.14 -15.85
C GLY A 48 -1.91 -8.47 -16.52
N SER A 49 -2.00 -8.33 -17.85
CA SER A 49 -3.02 -9.03 -18.65
C SER A 49 -2.63 -10.51 -18.82
N TRP A 50 -2.50 -11.25 -17.73
CA TRP A 50 -2.25 -12.69 -17.77
C TRP A 50 -2.93 -13.28 -16.53
N ASP A 51 -3.81 -14.27 -16.74
CA ASP A 51 -4.73 -14.91 -15.78
C ASP A 51 -6.10 -14.20 -15.57
N ASP A 52 -6.92 -14.19 -16.61
CA ASP A 52 -8.33 -14.60 -16.48
C ASP A 52 -8.57 -15.73 -17.51
N GLU A 53 -9.25 -16.77 -17.05
CA GLU A 53 -9.19 -18.18 -17.47
C GLU A 53 -9.77 -18.47 -18.88
N ALA A 54 -9.15 -19.41 -19.62
CA ALA A 54 -9.68 -20.75 -19.91
C ALA A 54 -11.11 -20.80 -20.49
N GLU A 55 -11.22 -21.01 -21.81
CA GLU A 55 -11.88 -22.12 -22.54
C GLU A 55 -12.08 -21.78 -24.03
#